data_AF-C0CLX3-F1
#
_entry.id   AF-C0CLX3-F1
#
_cell.length_a   1.000
_cell.length_b   1.000
_cell.length_c   1.000
_cell.angle_alpha   90.00
_cell.angle_beta   90.00
_cell.angle_gamma   90.00
#
_symmetry.space_group_name_H-M   'P 1'
#
loop_
_entity.id
_entity.type
_entity.pdbx_description
1 polymer ?
#
loop_
_entity_poly.entity_id
_entity_poly.type
_entity_poly.pdbx_seq_one_letter_code
_entity_poly.pdbx_strand_id
1 'polypeptide(L)' 'MTNSGGVFMREKNYRFETLQLHVGQEKADSVTGARAVPIYQTTSYVFENCEHAAARFSLQDEGNIYG' A
#
# COMPACT_ATOMS: atom_id res chain seq x y z
N MET A 1 32.63 11.10 14.09
CA MET A 1 31.21 11.00 14.49
C MET A 1 30.38 11.59 13.36
N THR A 2 30.02 10.76 12.38
CA THR A 2 29.23 11.17 11.21
C THR A 2 27.75 11.07 11.57
N ASN A 3 27.06 12.20 11.60
CA ASN A 3 25.64 12.33 11.91
C ASN A 3 24.83 11.67 10.78
N SER A 4 24.26 10.51 11.08
CA SER A 4 23.32 9.78 10.23
C SER A 4 22.08 10.64 10.02
N GLY A 5 21.86 11.07 8.78
CA GLY A 5 20.67 11.78 8.34
C GLY A 5 19.42 10.90 8.48
N GLY A 6 18.83 10.88 9.68
CA GLY A 6 17.50 10.35 9.90
C GLY A 6 16.48 11.22 9.19
N VAL A 7 15.77 10.65 8.22
CA VAL A 7 14.65 11.29 7.53
C VAL A 7 13.53 11.48 8.57
N PHE A 8 13.45 12.67 9.17
CA PHE A 8 12.31 13.08 9.96
C PHE A 8 11.09 13.14 9.03
N MET A 9 10.18 12.15 9.12
CA MET A 9 8.88 12.24 8.45
C MET A 9 8.16 13.46 9.04
N ARG A 10 8.02 14.52 8.24
CA ARG A 10 7.24 15.70 8.62
C ARG A 10 5.78 15.29 8.70
N GLU A 11 5.20 15.30 9.90
CA GLU A 11 3.75 15.24 10.05
C GLU A 11 3.14 16.45 9.33
N LYS A 12 2.45 16.18 8.23
CA LYS A 12 1.72 17.21 7.50
C LYS A 12 0.34 17.35 8.14
N ASN A 13 0.12 18.45 8.85
CA ASN A 13 -1.19 18.80 9.41
C ASN A 13 -2.12 19.33 8.30
N TYR A 14 -2.72 18.40 7.56
CA TYR A 14 -3.73 18.72 6.56
C TYR A 14 -5.08 19.06 7.21
N ARG A 15 -5.89 19.87 6.51
CA ARG A 15 -7.27 20.12 6.92
C ARG A 15 -8.14 18.89 6.67
N PHE A 16 -9.26 18.81 7.38
CA PHE A 16 -10.17 17.67 7.31
C PHE A 16 -10.65 17.38 5.88
N GLU A 17 -10.97 18.41 5.10
CA GLU A 17 -11.45 18.27 3.73
C GLU A 17 -10.39 17.66 2.80
N THR A 18 -9.11 17.97 3.05
CA THR A 18 -7.98 17.36 2.32
C THR A 18 -7.82 15.90 2.70
N LEU A 19 -7.99 15.57 3.98
CA LEU A 19 -7.89 14.19 4.46
C LEU A 19 -8.98 13.31 3.86
N GLN A 20 -10.23 13.80 3.82
CA GLN A 20 -11.35 13.09 3.22
C GLN A 20 -11.11 12.69 1.75
N LEU A 21 -10.39 13.52 1.00
CA LEU A 21 -10.15 13.29 -0.42
C LEU A 21 -8.95 12.38 -0.70
N HIS A 22 -7.94 12.35 0.19
CA HIS A 22 -6.62 11.79 -0.16
C HIS A 22 -6.08 10.71 0.79
N VAL A 23 -6.56 10.61 2.02
CA VAL A 23 -6.03 9.64 2.98
C VAL A 23 -6.36 8.21 2.54
N GLY A 24 -5.36 7.34 2.65
CA GLY A 24 -5.41 5.96 2.14
C GLY A 24 -5.09 5.84 0.65
N GLN A 25 -4.88 6.97 -0.05
CA GLN A 25 -4.59 7.06 -1.48
C GLN A 25 -3.62 8.22 -1.78
N GLU A 26 -2.59 8.39 -0.95
CA GLU A 26 -1.67 9.51 -1.04
C GLU A 26 -0.81 9.46 -2.32
N LYS A 27 -0.61 8.27 -2.87
CA LYS A 27 0.16 8.01 -4.10
C LYS A 27 -0.76 7.52 -5.22
N ALA A 28 -0.31 7.71 -6.48
CA ALA A 28 -1.04 7.16 -7.62
C ALA A 28 -0.91 5.66 -7.60
N ASP A 29 -1.78 4.99 -8.36
CA ASP A 29 -1.49 3.64 -8.82
C ASP A 29 -0.05 3.58 -9.38
N SER A 30 0.76 2.68 -8.82
CA SER A 30 2.18 2.57 -9.16
C SER A 30 2.42 1.97 -10.54
N VAL A 31 1.43 1.28 -11.11
CA VAL A 31 1.56 0.60 -12.41
C VAL A 31 1.30 1.57 -13.56
N THR A 32 0.27 2.41 -13.45
CA THR A 32 -0.22 3.26 -14.55
C THR A 32 -0.12 4.76 -14.28
N GLY A 33 0.04 5.16 -13.01
CA GLY A 33 0.00 6.57 -12.61
C GLY A 33 -1.41 7.13 -12.45
N ALA A 34 -2.47 6.31 -12.60
CA ALA A 34 -3.85 6.73 -12.42
C ALA A 34 -4.09 7.33 -11.01
N ARG A 35 -4.86 8.43 -10.95
CA ARG A 35 -5.29 9.02 -9.67
C ARG A 35 -6.53 8.38 -9.09
N ALA A 36 -7.48 7.99 -9.94
CA ALA A 36 -8.64 7.25 -9.50
C ALA A 36 -8.22 5.84 -9.11
N VAL A 37 -8.81 5.30 -8.05
CA VAL A 37 -8.51 3.93 -7.62
C VAL A 37 -8.99 2.92 -8.65
N PRO A 38 -8.13 1.98 -9.05
CA PRO A 38 -8.55 0.88 -9.91
C PRO A 38 -9.64 0.03 -9.25
N ILE A 39 -10.61 -0.42 -10.06
CA ILE A 39 -11.59 -1.41 -9.62
C ILE A 39 -10.98 -2.80 -9.83
N TYR A 40 -10.52 -3.43 -8.74
CA TYR A 40 -10.00 -4.80 -8.77
C TYR A 40 -11.14 -5.83 -8.75
N GLN A 41 -11.88 -5.94 -9.85
CA GLN A 41 -12.97 -6.89 -10.01
C GLN A 41 -12.42 -8.31 -10.26
N THR A 42 -11.99 -8.99 -9.19
CA THR A 42 -11.44 -10.35 -9.23
C THR A 42 -12.05 -11.20 -8.11
N THR A 43 -11.88 -12.51 -8.18
CA THR A 43 -12.24 -13.44 -7.10
C THR A 43 -11.03 -13.95 -6.30
N SER A 44 -9.83 -13.81 -6.86
CA SER A 44 -8.60 -14.40 -6.31
C SER A 44 -7.35 -13.64 -6.77
N TYR A 45 -6.24 -13.85 -6.05
CA TYR A 45 -4.92 -13.27 -6.34
C TYR A 45 -3.87 -14.36 -6.57
N VAL A 46 -2.91 -14.10 -7.45
CA VAL A 46 -1.87 -15.08 -7.84
C VAL A 46 -0.70 -14.99 -6.88
N PHE A 47 -0.22 -16.14 -6.40
CA PHE A 47 1.03 -16.25 -5.66
C PHE A 47 2.22 -16.39 -6.61
N GLU A 48 3.34 -15.78 -6.24
CA GLU A 48 4.60 -15.90 -6.99
C GLU A 48 5.16 -17.33 -6.96
N ASN A 49 4.98 -18.04 -5.85
CA ASN A 49 5.39 -19.43 -5.65
C ASN A 49 4.71 -20.06 -4.40
N CYS A 50 4.99 -21.34 -4.13
CA CYS A 50 4.41 -22.07 -3.00
C CYS A 50 4.81 -21.51 -1.63
N GLU A 51 6.03 -21.00 -1.48
CA GLU A 51 6.51 -20.41 -0.23
C GLU A 51 5.75 -19.11 0.08
N HIS A 52 5.55 -18.26 -0.93
CA HIS A 52 4.74 -17.05 -0.82
C HIS A 52 3.29 -17.40 -0.41
N ALA A 53 2.68 -18.43 -1.00
CA ALA A 53 1.35 -18.88 -0.58
C ALA A 53 1.33 -19.30 0.91
N ALA A 54 2.30 -20.11 1.36
CA ALA A 54 2.39 -20.54 2.75
C ALA A 54 2.57 -19.36 3.72
N ALA A 55 3.37 -18.36 3.35
CA ALA A 55 3.56 -17.15 4.13
C ALA A 55 2.27 -16.32 4.26
N ARG A 56 1.49 -16.19 3.18
CA ARG A 56 0.19 -15.49 3.17
C ARG A 56 -0.81 -16.14 4.10
N PHE A 57 -0.97 -17.46 4.01
CA PHE A 57 -1.91 -18.21 4.85
C PHE A 57 -1.49 -18.29 6.32
N SER A 58 -0.20 -18.16 6.62
CA SER A 58 0.33 -18.10 7.99
C SER A 58 0.41 -16.68 8.56
N LEU A 59 -0.08 -15.67 7.82
CA LEU A 59 -0.03 -14.24 8.17
C LEU A 59 1.39 -13.69 8.40
N GLN A 60 2.39 -14.37 7.84
CA GLN A 60 3.78 -13.91 7.85
C GLN A 60 4.05 -12.90 6.72
N ASP A 61 3.23 -12.93 5.66
CA ASP A 61 3.25 -11.98 4.56
C ASP A 61 1.87 -11.31 4.37
N GLU A 62 1.87 -9.99 4.17
CA GLU A 62 0.68 -9.15 4.20
C GLU A 62 0.03 -8.95 2.83
N GLY A 63 -1.30 -9.10 2.76
CA GLY A 63 -2.15 -8.69 1.64
C GLY A 63 -3.09 -9.80 1.16
N ASN A 64 -3.65 -9.65 -0.04
CA ASN A 64 -4.87 -10.36 -0.41
C ASN A 64 -4.65 -11.83 -0.79
N ILE A 65 -5.66 -12.65 -0.49
CA ILE A 65 -5.73 -14.08 -0.86
C ILE A 65 -6.93 -14.29 -1.79
N TYR A 66 -8.11 -13.81 -1.38
CA TYR A 66 -9.37 -13.85 -2.12
C TYR A 66 -9.99 -12.45 -2.21
N GLY A 67 -10.83 -12.20 -3.22
CA GLY A 67 -11.46 -10.90 -3.52
C GLY A 67 -12.91 -11.03 -3.98
#